data_AF-A0A2H0PAD0-F1
#
_entry.id   AF-A0A2H0PAD0-F1
#
_cell.length_a   1.000
_cell.length_b   1.000
_cell.length_c   1.000
_cell.angle_alpha   90.00
_cell.angle_beta   90.00
_cell.angle_gamma   90.00
#
_symmetry.space_group_name_H-M   'P 1'
#
loop_
_entity.id
_entity.type
_entity.pdbx_description
1 polymer ?
#
loop_
_entity_poly.entity_id
_entity_poly.type
_entity_poly.pdbx_seq_one_letter_code
_entity_poly.pdbx_strand_id
1 'polypeptide(L)'
;AALARTTRAGRRAFAEAERVLAEQGRTLPVLVQALGSNYGEYDYIAKNMRLHKALFEKGREADLAGTLVHELTHVVQHTQGVPSNALEMEIEAHLQDLDMLLELGLKPPPHTFARQALDALAESPKKFIALLQAAVPGTVFLGDSSFEDIDDQLEDDLAEHTRRAAHSKASAGLVPAIERDIDLLRTPEGRASYRAFSKRVLSLLRRRAKSASKSVSGL
;
A
#
# COMPACT_ATOMS: atom_id res chain seq x y z
N ALA A 1 -1.01 -13.64 12.21
CA ALA A 1 -1.30 -14.48 11.01
C ALA A 1 -2.62 -15.26 11.13
N ALA A 2 -2.83 -16.09 12.16
CA ALA A 2 -4.05 -16.91 12.30
C ALA A 2 -5.35 -16.09 12.24
N LEU A 3 -5.42 -14.97 12.97
CA LEU A 3 -6.59 -14.08 12.98
C LEU A 3 -6.92 -13.53 11.58
N ALA A 4 -5.93 -13.01 10.85
CA ALA A 4 -6.13 -12.52 9.49
C ALA A 4 -6.75 -13.59 8.57
N ARG A 5 -6.33 -14.86 8.68
CA ARG A 5 -6.87 -15.96 7.87
C ARG A 5 -8.32 -16.36 8.20
N THR A 6 -8.90 -15.84 9.28
CA THR A 6 -10.32 -16.04 9.57
C THR A 6 -11.21 -15.16 8.69
N THR A 7 -10.68 -14.08 8.14
CA THR A 7 -11.40 -13.15 7.25
C THR A 7 -11.21 -13.52 5.78
N ARG A 8 -12.15 -13.15 4.92
CA ARG A 8 -12.03 -13.32 3.47
C ARG A 8 -10.94 -12.40 2.93
N ALA A 9 -10.86 -11.15 3.39
CA ALA A 9 -9.81 -10.21 2.99
C ALA A 9 -8.41 -10.78 3.28
N GLY A 10 -8.20 -11.28 4.49
CA GLY A 10 -6.93 -11.89 4.87
C GLY A 10 -6.64 -13.18 4.11
N ARG A 11 -7.59 -14.12 3.98
CA ARG A 11 -7.38 -15.32 3.15
C ARG A 11 -6.94 -14.99 1.73
N ARG A 12 -7.56 -13.99 1.12
CA ARG A 12 -7.21 -13.53 -0.23
C ARG A 12 -5.79 -12.97 -0.28
N ALA A 13 -5.43 -12.04 0.60
CA ALA A 13 -4.10 -11.45 0.63
C ALA A 13 -3.00 -12.51 0.83
N PHE A 14 -3.20 -13.45 1.76
CA PHE A 14 -2.27 -14.56 1.97
C PHE A 14 -2.17 -15.46 0.75
N ALA A 15 -3.28 -15.91 0.17
CA ALA A 15 -3.27 -16.80 -0.98
C ALA A 15 -2.63 -16.16 -2.22
N GLU A 16 -2.93 -14.89 -2.49
CA GLU A 16 -2.34 -14.16 -3.62
C GLU A 16 -0.84 -13.95 -3.42
N ALA A 17 -0.39 -13.56 -2.21
CA ALA A 17 1.03 -13.40 -1.91
C ALA A 17 1.78 -14.74 -1.98
N GLU A 18 1.23 -15.81 -1.40
CA GLU A 18 1.80 -17.16 -1.48
C GLU A 18 1.96 -17.63 -2.92
N ARG A 19 0.94 -17.42 -3.76
CA ARG A 19 0.99 -17.74 -5.20
C ARG A 19 2.12 -16.99 -5.90
N VAL A 20 2.18 -15.66 -5.72
CA VAL A 20 3.18 -14.80 -6.36
C VAL A 20 4.60 -15.18 -5.92
N LEU A 21 4.82 -15.44 -4.64
CA LEU A 21 6.11 -15.87 -4.11
C LEU A 21 6.52 -17.24 -4.67
N ALA A 22 5.57 -18.18 -4.78
CA ALA A 22 5.81 -19.49 -5.37
C ALA A 22 6.17 -19.41 -6.86
N GLU A 23 5.49 -18.58 -7.64
CA GLU A 23 5.81 -18.33 -9.06
C GLU A 23 7.22 -17.76 -9.25
N GLN A 24 7.71 -17.02 -8.27
CA GLN A 24 9.08 -16.48 -8.25
C GLN A 24 10.12 -17.47 -7.66
N GLY A 25 9.70 -18.66 -7.22
CA GLY A 25 10.56 -19.63 -6.56
C GLY A 25 11.19 -19.10 -5.27
N ARG A 26 10.51 -18.20 -4.55
CA ARG A 26 11.07 -17.51 -3.38
C ARG A 26 10.18 -17.62 -2.15
N THR A 27 10.79 -17.48 -0.98
CA THR A 27 10.10 -17.25 0.29
C THR A 27 10.17 -15.78 0.65
N LEU A 28 9.20 -15.25 1.39
CA LEU A 28 9.24 -13.89 1.93
C LEU A 28 9.91 -13.88 3.30
N PRO A 29 11.12 -13.31 3.45
CA PRO A 29 11.71 -13.13 4.77
C PRO A 29 10.88 -12.11 5.57
N VAL A 30 10.58 -12.43 6.82
CA VAL A 30 9.88 -11.54 7.75
C VAL A 30 10.83 -11.19 8.90
N LEU A 31 11.15 -9.91 9.05
CA LEU A 31 12.04 -9.38 10.07
C LEU A 31 11.22 -8.65 11.13
N VAL A 32 11.39 -9.02 12.41
CA VAL A 32 10.73 -8.36 13.54
C VAL A 32 11.72 -7.47 14.27
N GLN A 33 11.49 -6.15 14.27
CA GLN A 33 12.42 -5.18 14.83
C GLN A 33 11.72 -3.89 15.28
N ALA A 34 12.44 -2.95 15.89
CA ALA A 34 11.90 -1.63 16.18
C ALA A 34 11.96 -0.77 14.91
N LEU A 35 10.82 -0.22 14.49
CA LEU A 35 10.67 0.58 13.26
C LEU A 35 10.24 2.03 13.53
N GLY A 36 10.31 2.49 14.79
CA GLY A 36 9.88 3.83 15.17
C GLY A 36 8.37 3.98 15.08
N SER A 37 7.89 4.96 14.29
CA SER A 37 6.46 5.20 14.08
C SER A 37 5.82 4.27 13.05
N ASN A 38 6.60 3.51 12.29
CA ASN A 38 6.08 2.57 11.30
C ASN A 38 5.75 1.20 11.96
N TYR A 39 4.62 0.60 11.61
CA TYR A 39 4.21 -0.72 12.09
C TYR A 39 4.58 -1.86 11.14
N GLY A 40 4.66 -1.60 9.84
CA GLY A 40 4.96 -2.59 8.82
C GLY A 40 5.55 -1.95 7.56
N GLU A 41 6.41 -2.68 6.86
CA GLU A 41 6.90 -2.25 5.56
C GLU A 41 7.32 -3.47 4.74
N TYR A 42 6.79 -3.60 3.54
CA TYR A 42 7.36 -4.44 2.51
C TYR A 42 8.45 -3.67 1.75
N ASP A 43 9.70 -3.98 2.08
CA ASP A 43 10.86 -3.45 1.36
C ASP A 43 11.00 -4.22 0.04
N TYR A 44 10.50 -3.66 -1.05
CA TYR A 44 10.54 -4.29 -2.36
C TYR A 44 11.94 -4.32 -2.98
N ILE A 45 12.87 -3.48 -2.52
CA ILE A 45 14.27 -3.48 -2.95
C ILE A 45 14.99 -4.65 -2.29
N ALA A 46 14.91 -4.74 -0.96
CA ALA A 46 15.51 -5.80 -0.17
C ALA A 46 14.65 -7.08 -0.12
N LYS A 47 13.48 -7.06 -0.77
CA LYS A 47 12.56 -8.18 -0.99
C LYS A 47 12.12 -8.88 0.30
N ASN A 48 12.00 -8.13 1.40
CA ASN A 48 11.61 -8.62 2.72
C ASN A 48 10.48 -7.79 3.34
N MET A 49 9.77 -8.37 4.29
CA MET A 49 8.79 -7.67 5.11
C MET A 49 9.40 -7.37 6.47
N ARG A 50 9.25 -6.13 6.94
CA ARG A 50 9.67 -5.69 8.27
C ARG A 50 8.42 -5.39 9.08
N LEU A 51 8.33 -5.94 10.29
CA LEU A 51 7.21 -5.74 11.21
C LEU A 51 7.72 -5.17 12.52
N HIS A 52 6.98 -4.20 13.07
CA HIS A 52 7.34 -3.58 14.33
C HIS A 52 7.11 -4.57 15.49
N LYS A 53 8.11 -4.74 16.36
CA LYS A 53 8.05 -5.70 17.49
C LYS A 53 6.83 -5.54 18.41
N ALA A 54 6.33 -4.31 18.57
CA ALA A 54 5.14 -4.01 19.37
C ALA A 54 3.86 -4.70 18.84
N LEU A 55 3.80 -5.09 17.56
CA LEU A 55 2.67 -5.85 17.01
C LEU A 55 2.56 -7.26 17.61
N PHE A 56 3.61 -7.76 18.26
CA PHE A 56 3.65 -9.08 18.89
C PHE A 56 3.33 -9.04 20.39
N GLU A 57 3.01 -7.86 20.92
CA GLU A 57 2.54 -7.72 22.30
C GLU A 57 1.10 -8.25 22.43
N LYS A 58 0.76 -8.77 23.63
CA LYS A 58 -0.58 -9.31 23.89
C LYS A 58 -1.65 -8.24 23.68
N GLY A 59 -2.74 -8.59 22.99
CA GLY A 59 -3.83 -7.66 22.69
C GLY A 59 -3.64 -6.85 21.40
N ARG A 60 -2.54 -7.05 20.67
CA ARG A 60 -2.24 -6.40 19.38
C ARG A 60 -2.52 -7.32 18.18
N GLU A 61 -3.22 -8.43 18.38
CA GLU A 61 -3.41 -9.46 17.35
C GLU A 61 -4.17 -8.92 16.12
N ALA A 62 -5.13 -8.01 16.34
CA ALA A 62 -5.87 -7.35 15.26
C ALA A 62 -5.00 -6.37 14.47
N ASP A 63 -4.14 -5.60 15.14
CA ASP A 63 -3.20 -4.70 14.49
C ASP A 63 -2.19 -5.49 13.66
N LEU A 64 -1.60 -6.55 14.22
CA LEU A 64 -0.73 -7.45 13.48
C LEU A 64 -1.43 -8.07 12.27
N ALA A 65 -2.69 -8.48 12.42
CA ALA A 65 -3.48 -9.01 11.32
C ALA A 65 -3.68 -7.97 10.21
N GLY A 66 -4.05 -6.74 10.55
CA GLY A 66 -4.23 -5.63 9.61
C GLY A 66 -2.94 -5.28 8.88
N THR A 67 -1.84 -5.09 9.62
CA THR A 67 -0.52 -4.84 9.04
C THR A 67 -0.10 -5.97 8.10
N LEU A 68 -0.30 -7.24 8.46
CA LEU A 68 0.02 -8.35 7.56
C LEU A 68 -0.80 -8.30 6.26
N VAL A 69 -2.10 -8.00 6.34
CA VAL A 69 -2.94 -7.88 5.14
C VAL A 69 -2.48 -6.73 4.25
N HIS A 70 -2.13 -5.59 4.85
CA HIS A 70 -1.59 -4.43 4.18
C HIS A 70 -0.28 -4.78 3.44
N GLU A 71 0.74 -5.27 4.16
CA GLU A 71 2.05 -5.56 3.56
C GLU A 71 2.00 -6.69 2.52
N LEU A 72 1.17 -7.73 2.74
CA LEU A 72 0.99 -8.80 1.75
C LEU A 72 0.30 -8.30 0.48
N THR A 73 -0.54 -7.25 0.58
CA THR A 73 -1.11 -6.60 -0.59
C THR A 73 -0.02 -5.95 -1.44
N HIS A 74 0.96 -5.28 -0.81
CA HIS A 74 2.12 -4.73 -1.52
C HIS A 74 2.97 -5.81 -2.19
N VAL A 75 3.18 -6.96 -1.54
CA VAL A 75 3.89 -8.10 -2.15
C VAL A 75 3.26 -8.48 -3.50
N VAL A 76 1.93 -8.51 -3.57
CA VAL A 76 1.20 -8.83 -4.81
C VAL A 76 1.29 -7.69 -5.81
N GLN A 77 1.10 -6.45 -5.38
CA GLN A 77 1.08 -5.25 -6.25
C GLN A 77 2.41 -5.01 -6.96
N HIS A 78 3.56 -5.28 -6.31
CA HIS A 78 4.88 -5.16 -6.96
C HIS A 78 5.10 -6.14 -8.12
N THR A 79 4.18 -7.06 -8.38
CA THR A 79 4.20 -7.93 -9.57
C THR A 79 3.22 -7.52 -10.66
N GLN A 80 2.42 -6.48 -10.43
CA GLN A 80 1.33 -6.06 -11.32
C GLN A 80 1.78 -5.05 -12.39
N GLY A 81 3.08 -4.78 -12.49
CA GLY A 81 3.59 -3.82 -13.47
C GLY A 81 3.01 -2.44 -13.25
N VAL A 82 3.10 -1.93 -12.03
CA VAL A 82 2.70 -0.58 -11.63
C VAL A 82 3.92 0.11 -11.01
N PRO A 83 4.00 1.45 -11.06
CA PRO A 83 5.06 2.19 -10.39
C PRO A 83 5.14 1.85 -8.91
N SER A 84 6.36 1.69 -8.40
CA SER A 84 6.65 1.21 -7.05
C SER A 84 6.19 2.17 -5.95
N ASN A 85 5.99 3.45 -6.28
CA ASN A 85 5.46 4.50 -5.41
C ASN A 85 4.08 5.00 -5.84
N ALA A 86 3.30 4.21 -6.58
CA ALA A 86 1.94 4.60 -6.97
C ALA A 86 1.02 4.68 -5.73
N LEU A 87 0.40 5.84 -5.49
CA LEU A 87 -0.52 6.07 -4.37
C LEU A 87 -1.71 5.09 -4.40
N GLU A 88 -2.14 4.65 -5.59
CA GLU A 88 -3.18 3.63 -5.72
C GLU A 88 -2.82 2.29 -5.05
N MET A 89 -1.53 1.98 -4.85
CA MET A 89 -1.10 0.82 -4.08
C MET A 89 -1.50 0.95 -2.61
N GLU A 90 -1.18 2.08 -1.98
CA GLU A 90 -1.54 2.43 -0.61
C GLU A 90 -3.07 2.50 -0.42
N ILE A 91 -3.78 3.08 -1.40
CA ILE A 91 -5.24 3.12 -1.38
C ILE A 91 -5.80 1.70 -1.29
N GLU A 92 -5.35 0.78 -2.15
CA GLU A 92 -5.85 -0.58 -2.12
C GLU A 92 -5.46 -1.32 -0.82
N ALA A 93 -4.22 -1.20 -0.37
CA ALA A 93 -3.72 -1.87 0.83
C ALA A 93 -4.54 -1.46 2.08
N HIS A 94 -4.79 -0.16 2.26
CA HIS A 94 -5.65 0.31 3.35
C HIS A 94 -7.11 -0.07 3.20
N LEU A 95 -7.64 -0.16 1.97
CA LEU A 95 -9.01 -0.66 1.81
C LEU A 95 -9.12 -2.16 2.17
N GLN A 96 -8.07 -2.96 1.94
CA GLN A 96 -8.04 -4.37 2.35
C GLN A 96 -7.94 -4.54 3.87
N ASP A 97 -7.10 -3.74 4.56
CA ASP A 97 -6.98 -3.81 6.02
C ASP A 97 -8.28 -3.37 6.73
N LEU A 98 -8.98 -2.35 6.20
CA LEU A 98 -10.28 -1.91 6.70
C LEU A 98 -11.38 -2.96 6.46
N ASP A 99 -11.38 -3.61 5.29
CA ASP A 99 -12.29 -4.72 5.00
C ASP A 99 -12.06 -5.89 5.98
N MET A 100 -10.79 -6.18 6.31
CA MET A 100 -10.46 -7.21 7.29
C MET A 100 -11.02 -6.86 8.68
N LEU A 101 -10.82 -5.63 9.16
CA LEU A 101 -11.32 -5.20 10.46
C LEU A 101 -12.86 -5.24 10.51
N LEU A 102 -13.52 -4.82 9.43
CA LEU A 102 -14.98 -4.92 9.29
C LEU A 102 -15.47 -6.37 9.36
N GLU A 103 -14.80 -7.30 8.67
CA GLU A 103 -15.13 -8.74 8.69
C GLU A 103 -14.94 -9.38 10.08
N LEU A 104 -14.05 -8.82 10.92
CA LEU A 104 -13.88 -9.23 12.31
C LEU A 104 -14.90 -8.57 13.27
N GLY A 105 -15.75 -7.66 12.77
CA GLY A 105 -16.63 -6.86 13.62
C GLY A 105 -15.87 -5.88 14.53
N LEU A 106 -14.63 -5.53 14.16
CA LEU A 106 -13.76 -4.65 14.93
C LEU A 106 -13.78 -3.23 14.36
N LYS A 107 -13.63 -2.25 15.25
CA LYS A 107 -13.34 -0.87 14.87
C LYS A 107 -11.85 -0.61 15.08
N PRO A 108 -11.16 0.10 14.17
CA PRO A 108 -9.78 0.50 14.40
C PRO A 108 -9.69 1.38 15.68
N PRO A 109 -8.65 1.22 16.52
CA PRO A 109 -8.48 2.04 17.71
C PRO A 109 -8.32 3.53 17.37
N PRO A 110 -8.84 4.47 18.20
CA PRO A 110 -8.87 5.91 17.88
C PRO A 110 -7.55 6.56 17.46
N HIS A 111 -6.43 6.07 18.00
CA HIS A 111 -5.09 6.62 17.79
C HIS A 111 -4.36 6.03 16.58
N THR A 112 -4.98 5.11 15.84
CA THR A 112 -4.32 4.40 14.72
C THR A 112 -4.57 5.10 13.39
N PHE A 113 -3.63 4.92 12.45
CA PHE A 113 -3.82 5.40 11.08
C PHE A 113 -5.05 4.76 10.42
N ALA A 114 -5.29 3.46 10.66
CA ALA A 114 -6.49 2.78 10.19
C ALA A 114 -7.78 3.47 10.64
N ARG A 115 -7.81 4.06 11.85
CA ARG A 115 -8.96 4.86 12.27
C ARG A 115 -9.10 6.14 11.45
N GLN A 116 -8.02 6.89 11.30
CA GLN A 116 -8.02 8.12 10.52
C GLN A 116 -8.43 7.86 9.07
N ALA A 117 -7.95 6.75 8.50
CA ALA A 117 -8.32 6.27 7.17
C ALA A 117 -9.82 5.94 7.09
N LEU A 118 -10.38 5.23 8.07
CA LEU A 118 -11.82 4.94 8.11
C LEU A 118 -12.66 6.23 8.19
N ASP A 119 -12.28 7.16 9.06
CA ASP A 119 -13.00 8.43 9.24
C ASP A 119 -12.92 9.28 7.95
N ALA A 120 -11.75 9.40 7.34
CA ALA A 120 -11.56 10.10 6.07
C ALA A 120 -12.34 9.44 4.91
N LEU A 121 -12.41 8.10 4.89
CA LEU A 121 -13.17 7.34 3.90
C LEU A 121 -14.68 7.59 4.02
N ALA A 122 -15.17 7.70 5.26
CA ALA A 122 -16.57 8.00 5.55
C ALA A 122 -16.96 9.42 5.13
N GLU A 123 -16.02 10.38 5.20
CA GLU A 123 -16.22 11.73 4.68
C GLU A 123 -16.28 11.76 3.14
N SER A 124 -15.23 11.30 2.46
CA SER A 124 -15.21 11.22 0.99
C SER A 124 -13.98 10.48 0.45
N PRO A 125 -14.03 9.96 -0.80
CA PRO A 125 -12.82 9.48 -1.49
C PRO A 125 -11.68 10.49 -1.52
N LYS A 126 -11.98 11.78 -1.71
CA LYS A 126 -10.97 12.85 -1.79
C LYS A 126 -10.25 13.07 -0.46
N LYS A 127 -10.97 13.00 0.66
CA LYS A 127 -10.39 13.11 2.01
C LYS A 127 -9.47 11.94 2.32
N PHE A 128 -9.89 10.73 1.93
CA PHE A 128 -9.05 9.54 2.04
C PHE A 128 -7.75 9.67 1.25
N ILE A 129 -7.84 10.06 -0.04
CA ILE A 129 -6.66 10.27 -0.89
C ILE A 129 -5.72 11.33 -0.28
N ALA A 130 -6.26 12.47 0.17
CA ALA A 130 -5.47 13.53 0.77
C ALA A 130 -4.76 13.09 2.06
N LEU A 131 -5.39 12.26 2.88
CA LEU A 131 -4.76 11.68 4.07
C LEU A 131 -3.56 10.80 3.68
N LEU A 132 -3.73 9.94 2.68
CA LEU A 132 -2.65 9.05 2.21
C LEU A 132 -1.50 9.83 1.58
N GLN A 133 -1.79 10.85 0.75
CA GLN A 133 -0.75 11.72 0.17
C GLN A 133 0.08 12.44 1.23
N ALA A 134 -0.56 12.84 2.34
CA ALA A 134 0.16 13.47 3.45
C ALA A 134 1.02 12.46 4.24
N ALA A 135 0.60 11.19 4.30
CA ALA A 135 1.32 10.14 5.01
C ALA A 135 2.49 9.55 4.19
N VAL A 136 2.36 9.54 2.85
CA VAL A 136 3.34 8.97 1.92
C VAL A 136 3.73 10.03 0.89
N PRO A 137 4.56 11.02 1.29
CA PRO A 137 4.98 12.08 0.37
C PRO A 137 5.83 11.52 -0.77
N GLY A 138 5.71 12.12 -1.96
CA GLY A 138 6.46 11.70 -3.16
C GLY A 138 5.87 10.50 -3.90
N THR A 139 4.68 10.02 -3.51
CA THR A 139 3.96 9.03 -4.34
C THR A 139 3.46 9.66 -5.63
N VAL A 140 3.58 8.94 -6.74
CA VAL A 140 2.87 9.30 -7.98
C VAL A 140 1.40 8.93 -7.87
N PHE A 141 0.52 9.66 -8.54
CA PHE A 141 -0.91 9.38 -8.50
C PHE A 141 -1.53 9.60 -9.87
N LEU A 142 -2.06 8.54 -10.51
CA LEU A 142 -2.68 8.68 -11.83
C LEU A 142 -4.06 9.32 -11.74
N GLY A 143 -4.85 8.96 -10.72
CA GLY A 143 -6.02 9.73 -10.27
C GLY A 143 -6.69 10.66 -11.29
N ASP A 144 -6.45 11.95 -11.10
CA ASP A 144 -6.79 13.08 -11.97
C ASP A 144 -5.60 13.63 -12.76
N SER A 145 -4.41 13.06 -12.59
CA SER A 145 -3.18 13.41 -13.32
C SER A 145 -3.16 12.81 -14.73
N SER A 146 -2.36 13.39 -15.60
CA SER A 146 -1.98 12.77 -16.86
C SER A 146 -0.76 11.85 -16.68
N PHE A 147 -0.45 11.04 -17.69
CA PHE A 147 0.83 10.31 -17.69
C PHE A 147 2.03 11.25 -17.86
N GLU A 148 1.85 12.40 -18.51
CA GLU A 148 2.89 13.41 -18.66
C GLU A 148 3.28 13.98 -17.28
N ASP A 149 2.29 14.34 -16.45
CA ASP A 149 2.54 14.82 -15.09
C ASP A 149 3.25 13.76 -14.21
N ILE A 150 2.92 12.48 -14.40
CA ILE A 150 3.56 11.37 -13.67
C ILE A 150 4.99 11.15 -14.16
N ASP A 151 5.21 11.19 -15.47
CA ASP A 151 6.54 11.03 -16.05
C ASP A 151 7.45 12.17 -15.56
N ASP A 152 6.98 13.42 -15.58
CA ASP A 152 7.70 14.57 -15.06
C ASP A 152 8.05 14.40 -13.56
N GLN A 153 7.09 13.97 -12.74
CA GLN A 153 7.33 13.73 -11.31
C GLN A 153 8.41 12.66 -11.09
N LEU A 154 8.36 11.55 -11.84
CA LEU A 154 9.35 10.47 -11.70
C LEU A 154 10.73 10.92 -12.18
N GLU A 155 10.82 11.72 -13.23
CA GLU A 155 12.09 12.27 -13.72
C GLU A 155 12.71 13.26 -12.71
N ASP A 156 11.90 14.10 -12.07
CA ASP A 156 12.33 14.98 -10.98
C ASP A 156 12.82 14.19 -9.76
N ASP A 157 12.06 13.17 -9.34
CA ASP A 157 12.44 12.26 -8.25
C ASP A 157 13.75 11.53 -8.57
N LEU A 158 13.90 11.03 -9.80
CA LEU A 158 15.12 10.38 -10.26
C LEU A 158 16.33 11.33 -10.17
N ALA A 159 16.18 12.56 -10.65
CA ALA A 159 17.22 13.57 -10.59
C ALA A 159 17.60 13.92 -9.14
N GLU A 160 16.61 14.08 -8.26
CA GLU A 160 16.83 14.34 -6.83
C GLU A 160 17.57 13.18 -6.14
N HIS A 161 17.10 11.95 -6.30
CA HIS A 161 17.69 10.79 -5.68
C HIS A 161 19.08 10.49 -6.23
N THR A 162 19.33 10.73 -7.52
CA THR A 162 20.66 10.61 -8.14
C THR A 162 21.65 11.59 -7.51
N ARG A 163 21.26 12.87 -7.32
CA ARG A 163 22.11 13.86 -6.65
C ARG A 163 22.48 13.44 -5.21
N ARG A 164 21.56 12.79 -4.50
CA ARG A 164 21.75 12.36 -3.10
C ARG A 164 22.41 10.99 -2.96
N ALA A 165 22.47 10.18 -4.02
CA ALA A 165 22.92 8.79 -3.97
C ALA A 165 24.37 8.64 -3.45
N ALA A 166 25.24 9.60 -3.73
CA ALA A 166 26.64 9.59 -3.25
C ALA A 166 26.75 9.66 -1.71
N HIS A 167 25.72 10.15 -1.02
CA HIS A 167 25.73 10.41 0.41
C HIS A 167 24.62 9.67 1.18
N SER A 168 23.74 8.97 0.48
CA SER A 168 22.59 8.28 1.07
C SER A 168 22.39 6.91 0.44
N LYS A 169 22.58 5.85 1.23
CA LYS A 169 22.30 4.47 0.82
C LYS A 169 20.83 4.27 0.46
N ALA A 170 19.92 4.97 1.16
CA ALA A 170 18.50 4.93 0.85
C ALA A 170 18.22 5.52 -0.54
N SER A 171 18.77 6.70 -0.85
CA SER A 171 18.62 7.31 -2.18
C SER A 171 19.26 6.44 -3.28
N ALA A 172 20.45 5.88 -3.02
CA ALA A 172 21.11 4.97 -3.97
C ALA A 172 20.28 3.71 -4.27
N GLY A 173 19.52 3.21 -3.31
CA GLY A 173 18.59 2.09 -3.52
C GLY A 173 17.35 2.46 -4.33
N LEU A 174 16.87 3.69 -4.21
CA LEU A 174 15.66 4.17 -4.89
C LEU A 174 15.88 4.50 -6.37
N VAL A 175 17.06 5.00 -6.75
CA VAL A 175 17.41 5.31 -8.16
C VAL A 175 17.02 4.19 -9.14
N PRO A 176 17.50 2.94 -8.98
CA PRO A 176 17.16 1.88 -9.91
C PRO A 176 15.68 1.45 -9.84
N ALA A 177 14.95 1.79 -8.76
CA ALA A 177 13.51 1.55 -8.69
C ALA A 177 12.76 2.56 -9.54
N ILE A 178 13.08 3.85 -9.40
CA ILE A 178 12.47 4.94 -10.16
C ILE A 178 12.76 4.77 -11.66
N GLU A 179 14.00 4.40 -12.04
CA GLU A 179 14.34 4.10 -13.43
C GLU A 179 13.45 3.00 -14.03
N ARG A 180 13.22 1.92 -13.28
CA ARG A 180 12.33 0.84 -13.73
C ARG A 180 10.88 1.31 -13.86
N ASP A 181 10.41 2.15 -12.96
CA ASP A 181 9.05 2.69 -13.00
C ASP A 181 8.86 3.60 -14.23
N ILE A 182 9.86 4.44 -14.55
CA ILE A 182 9.89 5.25 -15.78
C ILE A 182 9.88 4.35 -17.02
N ASP A 183 10.78 3.36 -17.09
CA ASP A 183 10.85 2.46 -18.23
C ASP A 183 9.56 1.67 -18.44
N LEU A 184 8.89 1.29 -17.33
CA LEU A 184 7.58 0.67 -17.36
C LEU A 184 6.55 1.61 -18.02
N LEU A 185 6.49 2.87 -17.58
CA LEU A 185 5.53 3.85 -18.09
C LEU A 185 5.87 4.40 -19.49
N ARG A 186 7.07 4.17 -20.01
CA ARG A 186 7.41 4.49 -21.41
C ARG A 186 6.74 3.55 -22.42
N THR A 187 6.31 2.37 -21.99
CA THR A 187 5.68 1.38 -22.87
C THR A 187 4.15 1.56 -22.92
N PRO A 188 3.50 1.33 -24.09
CA PRO A 188 2.03 1.29 -24.17
C PRO A 188 1.41 0.27 -23.22
N GLU A 189 2.04 -0.90 -23.08
CA GLU A 189 1.58 -2.00 -22.21
C GLU A 189 1.65 -1.61 -20.73
N GLY A 190 2.74 -1.00 -20.28
CA GLY A 190 2.89 -0.53 -18.90
C GLY A 190 1.89 0.57 -18.54
N ARG A 191 1.70 1.56 -19.42
CA ARG A 191 0.66 2.59 -19.25
C ARG A 191 -0.75 1.98 -19.20
N ALA A 192 -1.04 1.02 -20.08
CA ALA A 192 -2.32 0.32 -20.06
C ALA A 192 -2.54 -0.45 -18.75
N SER A 193 -1.51 -1.15 -18.26
CA SER A 193 -1.54 -1.87 -16.98
C SER A 193 -1.80 -0.92 -15.81
N TYR A 194 -1.02 0.16 -15.71
CA TYR A 194 -1.18 1.12 -14.61
C TYR A 194 -2.55 1.82 -14.65
N ARG A 195 -3.04 2.19 -15.84
CA ARG A 195 -4.40 2.74 -15.99
C ARG A 195 -5.49 1.76 -15.56
N ALA A 196 -5.36 0.49 -15.94
CA ALA A 196 -6.30 -0.55 -15.54
C ALA A 196 -6.30 -0.76 -14.02
N PHE A 197 -5.10 -0.81 -13.41
CA PHE A 197 -4.91 -0.87 -11.97
C PHE A 197 -5.56 0.32 -11.26
N SER A 198 -5.20 1.56 -11.65
CA SER A 198 -5.73 2.78 -11.05
C SER A 198 -7.26 2.84 -11.15
N LYS A 199 -7.84 2.56 -12.34
CA LYS A 199 -9.30 2.51 -12.53
C LYS A 199 -9.98 1.52 -11.59
N ARG A 200 -9.40 0.33 -11.41
CA ARG A 200 -9.91 -0.72 -10.51
C ARG A 200 -9.88 -0.25 -9.05
N VAL A 201 -8.76 0.31 -8.60
CA VAL A 201 -8.58 0.83 -7.24
C VAL A 201 -9.54 1.99 -6.96
N LEU A 202 -9.63 2.98 -7.85
CA LEU A 202 -10.54 4.12 -7.68
C LEU A 202 -12.01 3.68 -7.70
N SER A 203 -12.36 2.66 -8.48
CA SER A 203 -13.69 2.05 -8.45
C SER A 203 -13.97 1.38 -7.10
N LEU A 204 -13.00 0.65 -6.55
CA LEU A 204 -13.09 0.06 -5.21
C LEU A 204 -13.26 1.13 -4.13
N LEU A 205 -12.43 2.18 -4.15
CA LEU A 205 -12.49 3.31 -3.22
C LEU A 205 -13.88 3.96 -3.21
N ARG A 206 -14.44 4.27 -4.40
CA ARG A 206 -15.79 4.85 -4.51
C ARG A 206 -16.87 3.94 -3.92
N ARG A 207 -16.79 2.63 -4.15
CA ARG A 207 -17.73 1.67 -3.55
C ARG A 207 -17.62 1.64 -2.03
N ARG A 208 -16.39 1.62 -1.50
CA ARG A 208 -16.12 1.56 -0.07
C ARG A 208 -16.53 2.84 0.66
N ALA A 209 -16.25 4.01 0.09
CA ALA A 209 -16.71 5.29 0.62
C ALA A 209 -18.25 5.37 0.71
N LYS A 210 -18.97 4.88 -0.31
CA LYS A 210 -20.44 4.82 -0.29
C LYS A 210 -20.98 3.90 0.80
N SER A 211 -20.27 2.82 1.14
CA SER A 211 -20.64 1.94 2.24
C SER A 211 -20.34 2.57 3.60
N ALA A 212 -19.15 3.19 3.74
CA ALA A 212 -18.71 3.84 4.97
C ALA A 212 -19.63 4.99 5.39
N SER A 213 -20.05 5.84 4.45
CA SER A 213 -20.96 6.96 4.75
C SER A 213 -22.33 6.51 5.28
N LYS A 214 -22.86 5.39 4.75
CA LYS A 214 -24.12 4.79 5.25
C LYS A 214 -24.01 4.27 6.67
N SER A 215 -22.88 3.67 7.02
CA SER A 215 -22.64 3.14 8.37
C SER A 215 -22.55 4.24 9.43
N VAL A 216 -22.12 5.45 9.05
CA VAL A 216 -22.07 6.60 9.95
C VAL A 216 -23.44 7.26 10.12
N SER A 217 -24.27 7.31 9.06
CA SER A 217 -25.61 7.92 9.10
C SER A 217 -26.71 7.07 9.77
N GLY A 218 -26.41 5.81 10.09
CA GLY A 218 -27.34 4.84 10.71
C GLY A 218 -27.21 4.74 12.23
N LEU A 219 -26.42 5.63 12.84
CA LEU A 219 -26.32 5.87 14.28
C LEU A 219 -27.02 7.18 14.63
#